data_AF-X7E713-F1
#
_entry.id   AF-X7E713-F1
#
_cell.length_a   1.000
_cell.length_b   1.000
_cell.length_c   1.000
_cell.angle_alpha   90.00
_cell.angle_beta   90.00
_cell.angle_gamma   90.00
#
_symmetry.space_group_name_H-M   'P 1'
#
loop_
_entity.id
_entity.type
_entity.pdbx_description
1 polymer ?
#
loop_
_entity_poly.entity_id
_entity_poly.type
_entity_poly.pdbx_seq_one_letter_code
_entity_poly.pdbx_strand_id
1 'polypeptide(L)'
;MPKASEIKRNMAVEYDGKTYIVRDIERSVPQGRAGGSLYRMRMYDVVSGRKLDETFKDSDMINLADLIRRPVMYSYSDGDEYVFMDNEDYTPFTLNKSAIEDEILFINESTSGIQVVLVDDSPVAIELPTNVELEVVETDPSIKGASATSRNKPAKLSTGAVVQVPEHISTGDRIKVNVEERKFAGRA
;
A
#
# COMPACT_ATOMS: atom_id res chain seq x y z
N MET A 1 -7.50 -22.75 -1.70
CA MET A 1 -6.57 -22.20 -2.71
C MET A 1 -7.36 -21.26 -3.59
N PRO A 2 -7.12 -19.94 -3.50
CA PRO A 2 -7.64 -18.99 -4.48
C PRO A 2 -6.99 -19.19 -5.86
N LYS A 3 -7.64 -18.63 -6.88
CA LYS A 3 -7.02 -18.45 -8.20
C LYS A 3 -5.97 -17.35 -8.16
N ALA A 4 -5.00 -17.36 -9.06
CA ALA A 4 -4.02 -16.30 -9.21
C ALA A 4 -4.67 -14.91 -9.42
N SER A 5 -5.82 -14.88 -10.09
CA SER A 5 -6.62 -13.67 -10.31
C SER A 5 -7.27 -13.09 -9.05
N GLU A 6 -7.32 -13.85 -7.96
CA GLU A 6 -7.89 -13.45 -6.66
C GLU A 6 -6.81 -13.04 -5.65
N ILE A 7 -5.53 -13.24 -5.97
CA ILE A 7 -4.40 -12.81 -5.15
C ILE A 7 -4.29 -11.29 -5.17
N LYS A 8 -4.02 -10.71 -4.00
CA LYS A 8 -3.83 -9.27 -3.80
C LYS A 8 -2.44 -8.99 -3.24
N ARG A 9 -2.04 -7.73 -3.36
CA ARG A 9 -0.85 -7.20 -2.67
C ARG A 9 -0.94 -7.47 -1.16
N ASN A 10 0.20 -7.72 -0.54
CA ASN A 10 0.38 -8.06 0.88
C ASN A 10 -0.29 -9.37 1.33
N MET A 11 -0.75 -10.23 0.40
CA MET A 11 -1.09 -11.62 0.73
C MET A 11 0.17 -12.49 0.82
N ALA A 12 0.17 -13.42 1.76
CA ALA A 12 1.20 -14.45 1.87
C ALA A 12 0.78 -15.70 1.07
N VAL A 13 1.70 -16.23 0.27
CA VAL A 13 1.47 -17.41 -0.58
C VAL A 13 2.55 -18.44 -0.37
N GLU A 14 2.19 -19.71 -0.47
CA GLU A 14 3.16 -20.80 -0.55
C GLU A 14 3.46 -21.11 -2.01
N TYR A 15 4.75 -21.09 -2.36
CA TYR A 15 5.23 -21.43 -3.68
C TYR A 15 6.57 -22.15 -3.57
N ASP A 16 6.74 -23.27 -4.27
CA ASP A 16 7.96 -24.08 -4.27
C ASP A 16 8.50 -24.40 -2.85
N GLY A 17 7.58 -24.75 -1.94
CA GLY A 17 7.89 -25.12 -0.55
C GLY A 17 8.35 -23.96 0.35
N LYS A 18 8.15 -22.70 -0.08
CA LYS A 18 8.51 -21.50 0.67
C LYS A 18 7.34 -20.52 0.76
N THR A 19 7.39 -19.68 1.78
CA THR A 19 6.42 -18.60 1.98
C THR A 19 6.92 -17.30 1.39
N TYR A 20 6.07 -16.68 0.58
CA TYR A 20 6.35 -15.39 -0.04
C TYR A 20 5.26 -14.36 0.29
N ILE A 21 5.65 -13.10 0.48
CA ILE A 21 4.74 -11.97 0.51
C ILE A 21 4.63 -11.34 -0.88
N VAL A 22 3.41 -11.21 -1.41
CA VAL A 22 3.17 -10.60 -2.73
C VAL A 22 3.27 -9.09 -2.62
N ARG A 23 4.16 -8.47 -3.38
CA ARG A 23 4.41 -7.02 -3.33
C ARG A 23 3.94 -6.25 -4.53
N ASP A 24 3.86 -6.87 -5.69
CA ASP A 24 3.32 -6.23 -6.89
C ASP A 24 2.64 -7.27 -7.78
N ILE A 25 1.61 -6.85 -8.50
CA ILE A 25 0.84 -7.69 -9.40
C ILE A 25 0.56 -6.92 -10.69
N GLU A 26 1.20 -7.34 -11.77
CA GLU A 26 0.93 -6.82 -13.12
C GLU A 26 -0.01 -7.78 -13.85
N ARG A 27 -1.19 -7.29 -14.22
CA ARG A 27 -2.11 -8.03 -15.08
C ARG A 27 -1.86 -7.66 -16.55
N SER A 28 -1.66 -8.66 -17.40
CA SER A 28 -1.59 -8.50 -18.84
C SER A 28 -2.60 -9.39 -19.56
N VAL A 29 -3.15 -8.89 -20.66
CA VAL A 29 -4.05 -9.65 -21.54
C VAL A 29 -3.35 -9.79 -22.89
N PRO A 30 -2.87 -10.99 -23.26
CA PRO A 30 -2.21 -11.20 -24.54
C PRO A 30 -3.13 -10.82 -25.72
N GLN A 31 -2.64 -10.02 -26.66
CA GLN A 31 -3.41 -9.69 -27.87
C GLN A 31 -3.40 -10.87 -28.85
N GLY A 32 -4.59 -11.32 -29.28
CA GLY A 32 -4.76 -12.35 -30.31
C GLY A 32 -5.30 -13.68 -29.78
N ARG A 33 -6.61 -13.73 -29.53
CA ARG A 33 -7.49 -14.92 -29.35
C ARG A 33 -7.03 -16.02 -28.37
N ALA A 34 -7.86 -16.23 -27.35
CA ALA A 34 -7.99 -17.42 -26.49
C ALA A 34 -6.95 -17.64 -25.37
N GLY A 35 -6.08 -16.67 -25.07
CA GLY A 35 -5.25 -16.71 -23.86
C GLY A 35 -5.98 -16.08 -22.66
N GLY A 36 -6.04 -16.78 -21.52
CA GLY A 36 -6.45 -16.21 -20.23
C GLY A 36 -5.55 -15.04 -19.81
N SER A 37 -5.98 -14.24 -18.84
CA SER A 37 -5.14 -13.13 -18.33
C SER A 37 -3.89 -13.70 -17.66
N LEU A 38 -2.74 -13.06 -17.83
CA LEU A 38 -1.51 -13.40 -17.12
C LEU A 38 -1.31 -12.43 -15.95
N TYR A 39 -0.90 -12.97 -14.81
CA TYR A 39 -0.64 -12.26 -13.57
C TYR A 39 0.83 -12.45 -13.24
N ARG A 40 1.64 -11.43 -13.50
CA ARG A 40 3.04 -11.40 -13.08
C ARG A 40 3.10 -10.86 -11.67
N MET A 41 3.50 -11.70 -10.73
CA MET A 41 3.61 -11.36 -9.32
C MET A 41 5.07 -11.16 -8.96
N ARG A 42 5.39 -10.00 -8.37
CA ARG A 42 6.64 -9.80 -7.65
C ARG A 42 6.44 -10.16 -6.20
N MET A 43 7.16 -11.15 -5.72
CA MET A 43 7.02 -11.69 -4.37
C MET A 43 8.37 -11.71 -3.67
N TYR A 44 8.38 -11.66 -2.35
CA TYR A 44 9.60 -11.70 -1.55
C TYR A 44 9.51 -12.85 -0.56
N ASP A 45 10.55 -13.68 -0.54
CA ASP A 45 10.68 -14.79 0.42
C ASP A 45 10.69 -14.19 1.82
N VAL A 46 9.79 -14.67 2.68
CA VAL A 46 9.63 -14.14 4.04
C VAL A 46 10.87 -14.38 4.91
N VAL A 47 11.59 -15.48 4.69
CA VAL A 47 12.76 -15.86 5.48
C VAL A 47 14.02 -15.21 4.94
N SER A 48 14.22 -15.24 3.62
CA SER A 48 15.47 -14.78 3.00
C SER A 48 15.42 -13.36 2.44
N GLY A 49 14.24 -12.75 2.33
CA GLY A 49 14.04 -11.44 1.71
C GLY A 49 14.33 -11.42 0.21
N ARG A 50 14.57 -12.59 -0.42
CA ARG A 50 14.91 -12.67 -1.84
C ARG A 50 13.68 -12.44 -2.69
N LYS A 51 13.83 -11.57 -3.69
CA LYS A 51 12.81 -11.30 -4.70
C LYS A 51 12.65 -12.50 -5.65
N LEU A 52 11.40 -12.82 -5.97
CA LEU A 52 10.98 -13.74 -7.03
C LEU A 52 9.94 -13.03 -7.90
N ASP A 53 10.18 -12.97 -9.21
CA ASP A 53 9.18 -12.52 -10.19
C ASP A 53 8.64 -13.77 -10.89
N GLU A 54 7.38 -14.14 -10.66
CA GLU A 54 6.74 -15.34 -11.23
C GLU A 54 5.47 -14.98 -12.00
N THR A 55 5.13 -15.75 -13.05
CA THR A 55 3.95 -15.47 -13.87
C THR A 55 2.95 -16.61 -13.82
N PHE A 56 1.73 -16.29 -13.41
CA PHE A 56 0.61 -17.21 -13.30
C PHE A 56 -0.44 -16.92 -14.37
N LYS A 57 -1.15 -17.94 -14.83
CA LYS A 57 -2.40 -17.80 -15.55
C LYS A 57 -3.52 -17.48 -14.56
N ASP A 58 -4.54 -16.77 -15.03
CA ASP A 58 -5.71 -16.38 -14.24
C ASP A 58 -6.36 -17.50 -13.41
N SER A 59 -6.26 -18.73 -13.88
CA SER A 59 -6.88 -19.95 -13.38
C SER A 59 -5.92 -20.84 -12.59
N ASP A 60 -4.64 -20.48 -12.52
CA ASP A 60 -3.69 -21.20 -11.69
C ASP A 60 -4.09 -21.07 -10.22
N MET A 61 -4.04 -22.18 -9.49
CA MET A 61 -4.42 -22.23 -8.08
C MET A 61 -3.18 -22.00 -7.23
N ILE A 62 -3.26 -21.08 -6.28
CA ILE A 62 -2.14 -20.70 -5.42
C ILE A 62 -2.51 -21.02 -3.97
N ASN A 63 -1.59 -21.64 -3.24
CA ASN A 63 -1.74 -21.86 -1.81
C ASN A 63 -1.51 -20.54 -1.06
N LEU A 64 -2.39 -20.22 -0.12
CA LEU A 64 -2.12 -19.13 0.81
C LEU A 64 -1.28 -19.68 1.97
N ALA A 65 -0.31 -18.89 2.39
CA ALA A 65 0.34 -19.13 3.67
C ALA A 65 -0.47 -18.46 4.78
N ASP A 66 -0.38 -19.00 5.98
CA ASP A 66 -0.97 -18.39 7.16
C ASP A 66 -0.29 -17.05 7.46
N LEU A 67 -1.11 -16.07 7.81
CA LEU A 67 -0.64 -14.76 8.21
C LEU A 67 -1.55 -14.22 9.32
N ILE A 68 -0.95 -13.47 10.23
CA ILE A 68 -1.65 -12.80 11.31
C ILE A 68 -1.61 -11.31 11.04
N ARG A 69 -2.74 -10.62 11.25
CA ARG A 69 -2.81 -9.17 11.20
C ARG A 69 -2.98 -8.65 12.62
N ARG A 70 -2.10 -7.75 13.05
CA ARG A 70 -2.26 -7.06 14.33
C ARG A 70 -2.45 -5.56 14.13
N PRO A 71 -3.41 -4.93 14.82
CA PRO A 71 -3.60 -3.49 14.74
C PRO A 71 -2.43 -2.78 15.42
N VAL A 72 -1.83 -1.82 14.71
CA VAL A 72 -0.66 -1.09 15.20
C VAL A 72 -0.82 0.41 15.03
N MET A 73 0.05 1.16 15.70
CA MET A 73 0.26 2.58 15.50
C MET A 73 1.71 2.85 15.11
N TYR A 74 1.94 3.79 14.19
CA TYR A 74 3.30 4.24 13.88
C TYR A 74 3.90 4.95 15.11
N SER A 75 5.16 4.63 15.42
CA SER A 75 5.86 5.15 16.59
C SER A 75 6.97 6.11 16.19
N TYR A 76 8.03 5.61 15.55
CA TYR A 76 9.15 6.41 15.06
C TYR A 76 9.88 5.70 13.93
N SER A 77 10.84 6.39 13.31
CA SER A 77 11.81 5.81 12.39
C SER A 77 13.23 6.08 12.89
N ASP A 78 14.13 5.14 12.66
CA ASP A 78 15.55 5.25 12.95
C ASP A 78 16.34 4.76 11.72
N GLY A 79 16.98 5.70 11.01
CA GLY A 79 17.64 5.42 9.73
C GLY A 79 16.67 4.87 8.68
N ASP A 80 16.88 3.62 8.29
CA ASP A 80 16.06 2.89 7.32
C ASP A 80 15.02 1.96 7.98
N GLU A 81 14.85 2.02 9.30
CA GLU A 81 13.88 1.22 10.04
C GLU A 81 12.69 2.07 10.48
N TYR A 82 11.49 1.49 10.39
CA TYR A 82 10.24 2.06 10.87
C TYR A 82 9.67 1.15 11.96
N VAL A 83 9.35 1.75 13.10
CA VAL A 83 8.83 1.05 14.27
C VAL A 83 7.33 1.33 14.42
N PHE A 84 6.58 0.25 14.54
CA PHE A 84 5.15 0.23 14.80
C PHE A 84 4.90 -0.44 16.15
N MET A 85 3.92 0.03 16.92
CA MET A 85 3.59 -0.52 18.23
C MET A 85 2.23 -1.20 18.14
N ASP A 86 2.13 -2.42 18.68
CA ASP A 86 0.85 -3.09 18.86
C ASP A 86 -0.10 -2.24 19.71
N ASN A 87 -1.35 -2.10 19.26
CA ASN A 87 -2.33 -1.27 19.94
C ASN A 87 -2.86 -1.89 21.25
N GLU A 88 -2.71 -3.20 21.45
CA GLU A 88 -3.20 -3.91 22.64
C GLU A 88 -2.11 -4.08 23.69
N ASP A 89 -0.94 -4.59 23.29
CA ASP A 89 0.11 -5.01 24.23
C ASP A 89 1.41 -4.19 24.12
N TYR A 90 1.45 -3.19 23.22
CA TYR A 90 2.63 -2.35 22.99
C TYR A 90 3.89 -3.14 22.59
N THR A 91 3.74 -4.32 22.00
CA THR A 91 4.87 -5.02 21.37
C THR A 91 5.37 -4.21 20.17
N PRO A 92 6.69 -3.92 20.07
CA PRO A 92 7.24 -3.23 18.91
C PRO A 92 7.41 -4.20 17.74
N PHE A 93 7.04 -3.73 16.54
CA PHE A 93 7.31 -4.36 15.26
C PHE A 93 8.16 -3.43 14.40
N THR A 94 9.31 -3.92 13.95
CA THR A 94 10.24 -3.15 13.12
C THR A 94 10.18 -3.64 11.68
N LEU A 95 10.08 -2.71 10.73
CA LEU A 95 10.10 -2.97 9.30
C LEU A 95 11.12 -2.09 8.60
N ASN A 96 11.86 -2.67 7.66
CA ASN A 96 12.77 -1.90 6.80
C ASN A 96 11.97 -1.04 5.83
N LYS A 97 12.45 0.18 5.59
CA LYS A 97 11.90 1.15 4.65
C LYS A 97 11.65 0.56 3.26
N SER A 98 12.60 -0.25 2.77
CA SER A 98 12.50 -0.92 1.47
C SER A 98 11.33 -1.92 1.39
N ALA A 99 10.86 -2.44 2.53
CA ALA A 99 9.72 -3.35 2.58
C ALA A 99 8.37 -2.62 2.59
N ILE A 100 8.34 -1.31 2.88
CA ILE A 100 7.10 -0.55 3.05
C ILE A 100 7.15 0.82 2.37
N GLU A 101 8.00 0.97 1.34
CA GLU A 101 8.33 2.25 0.72
C GLU A 101 7.12 2.98 0.14
N ASP A 102 6.15 2.23 -0.36
CA ASP A 102 4.91 2.76 -0.93
C ASP A 102 3.95 3.19 0.16
N GLU A 103 3.85 2.42 1.23
CA GLU A 103 2.92 2.64 2.34
C GLU A 103 3.36 3.83 3.20
N ILE A 104 4.65 4.00 3.49
CA ILE A 104 5.15 5.12 4.32
C ILE A 104 4.86 6.50 3.73
N LEU A 105 4.64 6.61 2.42
CA LEU A 105 4.20 7.85 1.76
C LEU A 105 2.81 8.30 2.23
N PHE A 106 2.05 7.44 2.89
CA PHE A 106 0.68 7.68 3.33
C PHE A 106 0.50 7.55 4.84
N ILE A 107 1.60 7.47 5.60
CA ILE A 107 1.57 7.31 7.06
C ILE A 107 2.16 8.53 7.74
N ASN A 108 1.47 8.98 8.78
CA ASN A 108 1.99 9.90 9.79
C ASN A 108 1.57 9.41 11.19
N GLU A 109 2.03 10.11 12.23
CA GLU A 109 1.72 9.80 13.63
C GLU A 109 0.22 9.78 13.95
N SER A 110 -0.60 10.49 13.16
CA SER A 110 -2.06 10.52 13.32
C SER A 110 -2.80 9.43 12.52
N THR A 111 -2.09 8.62 11.73
CA THR A 111 -2.72 7.62 10.87
C THR A 111 -3.20 6.44 11.71
N SER A 112 -4.51 6.27 11.79
CA SER A 112 -5.17 5.17 12.49
C SER A 112 -5.52 4.01 11.56
N GLY A 113 -5.70 2.81 12.12
CA GLY A 113 -6.18 1.64 11.37
C GLY A 113 -5.10 0.93 10.56
N ILE A 114 -3.83 1.16 10.90
CA ILE A 114 -2.69 0.43 10.34
C ILE A 114 -2.70 -0.99 10.92
N GLN A 115 -2.40 -1.98 10.08
CA GLN A 115 -2.19 -3.35 10.50
C GLN A 115 -0.80 -3.81 10.10
N VAL A 116 -0.08 -4.46 11.00
CA VAL A 116 1.13 -5.21 10.65
C VAL A 116 0.72 -6.61 10.20
N VAL A 117 1.34 -7.09 9.12
CA VAL A 117 1.18 -8.46 8.63
C VAL A 117 2.36 -9.27 9.14
N LEU A 118 2.06 -10.31 9.90
CA LEU A 118 3.01 -11.25 10.46
C LEU A 118 2.91 -12.58 9.71
N VAL A 119 4.06 -13.16 9.39
CA VAL A 119 4.18 -14.54 8.91
C VAL A 119 5.21 -15.22 9.79
N ASP A 120 4.85 -16.35 10.40
CA ASP A 120 5.67 -17.03 11.40
C ASP A 120 6.23 -16.05 12.46
N ASP A 121 5.33 -15.23 13.03
CA ASP A 121 5.61 -14.14 13.99
C ASP A 121 6.56 -13.03 13.51
N SER A 122 7.04 -13.08 12.26
CA SER A 122 7.93 -12.07 11.68
C SER A 122 7.13 -10.98 10.95
N PRO A 123 7.35 -9.69 11.23
CA PRO A 123 6.68 -8.60 10.51
C PRO A 123 7.21 -8.51 9.08
N VAL A 124 6.32 -8.69 8.11
CA VAL A 124 6.69 -8.73 6.68
C VAL A 124 6.15 -7.57 5.87
N ALA A 125 5.05 -6.95 6.29
CA ALA A 125 4.40 -5.85 5.59
C ALA A 125 3.50 -5.05 6.54
N ILE A 126 3.00 -3.92 6.05
CA ILE A 126 1.87 -3.21 6.67
C ILE A 126 0.72 -3.11 5.68
N GLU A 127 -0.50 -3.08 6.21
CA GLU A 127 -1.71 -2.75 5.49
C GLU A 127 -2.27 -1.45 6.05
N LEU A 128 -2.62 -0.55 5.14
CA LEU A 128 -3.22 0.74 5.46
C LEU A 128 -4.74 0.68 5.28
N PRO A 129 -5.50 1.53 6.00
CA PRO A 129 -6.91 1.71 5.69
C PRO A 129 -7.05 2.18 4.24
N THR A 130 -8.21 1.90 3.63
CA THR A 130 -8.50 2.31 2.24
C THR A 130 -8.26 3.80 2.02
N ASN A 131 -8.61 4.62 3.02
CA ASN A 131 -8.37 6.05 3.00
C ASN A 131 -7.58 6.49 4.24
N VAL A 132 -6.62 7.37 4.03
CA VAL A 132 -5.90 8.08 5.10
C VAL A 132 -6.21 9.57 5.06
N GLU A 133 -6.10 10.24 6.20
CA GLU A 133 -6.27 11.69 6.30
C GLU A 133 -4.91 12.37 6.41
N LEU A 134 -4.61 13.24 5.44
CA LEU A 134 -3.33 13.94 5.35
C LEU A 134 -3.55 15.42 5.13
N GLU A 135 -2.71 16.23 5.77
CA GLU A 135 -2.69 17.68 5.58
C GLU A 135 -1.96 18.06 4.28
N VAL A 136 -2.52 19.02 3.55
CA VAL A 136 -1.88 19.66 2.39
C VAL A 136 -0.91 20.72 2.88
N VAL A 137 0.38 20.51 2.66
CA VAL A 137 1.44 21.47 3.07
C VAL A 137 1.80 22.45 1.97
N GLU A 138 1.52 22.11 0.70
CA GLU A 138 1.85 22.97 -0.45
C GLU A 138 0.91 22.66 -1.63
N THR A 139 0.29 23.68 -2.21
CA THR A 139 -0.46 23.61 -3.48
C THR A 139 -0.61 25.01 -4.08
N ASP A 140 -0.81 25.09 -5.39
CA ASP A 140 -0.98 26.37 -6.08
C ASP A 140 -2.28 27.09 -5.63
N PRO A 141 -2.31 28.44 -5.61
CA PRO A 141 -3.52 29.20 -5.34
C PRO A 141 -4.64 28.86 -6.34
N SER A 142 -5.89 28.83 -5.87
CA SER A 142 -7.05 28.62 -6.74
C SER A 142 -7.16 29.72 -7.80
N ILE A 143 -7.38 29.35 -9.07
CA ILE A 143 -7.59 30.33 -10.15
C ILE A 143 -9.04 30.84 -10.11
N LYS A 144 -9.23 32.11 -9.72
CA LYS A 144 -10.55 32.77 -9.74
C LYS A 144 -11.08 32.84 -11.18
N GLY A 145 -12.32 32.38 -11.39
CA GLY A 145 -13.05 32.54 -12.66
C GLY A 145 -12.94 31.38 -13.65
N ALA A 146 -12.15 30.34 -13.36
CA ALA A 146 -12.26 29.08 -14.08
C ALA A 146 -13.47 28.29 -13.56
N SER A 147 -14.28 27.70 -14.45
CA SER A 147 -15.35 26.78 -14.05
C SER A 147 -14.76 25.68 -13.17
N ALA A 148 -15.24 25.57 -11.92
CA ALA A 148 -14.71 24.68 -10.88
C ALA A 148 -14.82 23.17 -11.23
N THR A 149 -15.53 22.85 -12.30
CA THR A 149 -15.71 21.50 -12.79
C THR A 149 -14.56 21.12 -13.73
N SER A 150 -13.66 20.27 -13.23
CA SER A 150 -12.72 19.43 -13.99
C SER A 150 -11.27 19.90 -14.13
N ARG A 151 -10.78 20.84 -13.32
CA ARG A 151 -9.33 21.05 -13.16
C ARG A 151 -8.85 20.52 -11.82
N ASN A 152 -7.79 19.74 -11.90
CA ASN A 152 -7.02 19.29 -10.75
C ASN A 152 -5.67 20.00 -10.77
N LYS A 153 -5.13 20.21 -9.58
CA LYS A 153 -3.79 20.74 -9.35
C LYS A 153 -3.01 19.79 -8.44
N PRO A 154 -1.68 19.76 -8.54
CA PRO A 154 -0.87 19.00 -7.60
C PRO A 154 -0.94 19.62 -6.20
N ALA A 155 -1.01 18.76 -5.19
CA ALA A 155 -0.86 19.11 -3.79
C ALA A 155 0.13 18.17 -3.13
N LYS A 156 1.11 18.75 -2.43
CA LYS A 156 2.06 18.02 -1.59
C LYS A 156 1.46 17.86 -0.19
N LEU A 157 1.53 16.65 0.33
CA LEU A 157 1.00 16.26 1.62
C LEU A 157 2.09 16.30 2.70
N SER A 158 1.69 16.30 3.96
CA SER A 158 2.58 16.28 5.14
C SER A 158 3.64 15.16 5.11
N THR A 159 3.36 14.04 4.45
CA THR A 159 4.26 12.90 4.26
C THR A 159 5.21 13.05 3.07
N GLY A 160 5.04 14.10 2.26
CA GLY A 160 5.77 14.33 1.01
C GLY A 160 5.11 13.74 -0.23
N ALA A 161 4.06 12.91 -0.08
CA ALA A 161 3.28 12.41 -1.22
C ALA A 161 2.65 13.56 -2.02
N VAL A 162 2.58 13.42 -3.34
CA VAL A 162 1.94 14.39 -4.24
C VAL A 162 0.72 13.75 -4.88
N VAL A 163 -0.44 14.36 -4.69
CA VAL A 163 -1.71 13.89 -5.25
C VAL A 163 -2.40 15.01 -6.03
N GLN A 164 -3.23 14.62 -7.01
CA GLN A 164 -4.06 15.56 -7.75
C GLN A 164 -5.31 15.89 -6.93
N VAL A 165 -5.52 17.17 -6.64
CA VAL A 165 -6.67 17.66 -5.85
C VAL A 165 -7.49 18.67 -6.65
N PRO A 166 -8.79 18.83 -6.36
CA PRO A 166 -9.60 19.88 -6.99
C PRO A 166 -9.06 21.29 -6.71
N GLU A 167 -9.33 22.24 -7.62
CA GLU A 167 -8.91 23.65 -7.52
C GLU A 167 -9.25 24.35 -6.19
N HIS A 168 -10.34 23.95 -5.54
CA HIS A 168 -10.84 24.58 -4.31
C HIS A 168 -10.07 24.15 -3.04
N ILE A 169 -9.20 23.14 -3.13
CA ILE A 169 -8.34 22.71 -2.02
C ILE A 169 -7.23 23.73 -1.81
N SER A 170 -6.93 24.06 -0.56
CA SER A 170 -5.90 25.04 -0.17
C SER A 170 -4.87 24.42 0.76
N THR A 171 -3.69 25.05 0.86
CA THR A 171 -2.72 24.71 1.90
C THR A 171 -3.35 24.82 3.29
N GLY A 172 -3.09 23.84 4.14
CA GLY A 172 -3.70 23.68 5.47
C GLY A 172 -5.01 22.86 5.47
N ASP A 173 -5.60 22.57 4.31
CA ASP A 173 -6.74 21.65 4.24
C ASP A 173 -6.30 20.23 4.60
N ARG A 174 -7.13 19.51 5.36
CA ARG A 174 -7.03 18.06 5.52
C ARG A 174 -7.88 17.35 4.48
N ILE A 175 -7.29 16.38 3.81
CA ILE A 175 -7.94 15.61 2.75
C ILE A 175 -7.88 14.11 3.05
N LYS A 176 -8.89 13.39 2.58
CA LYS A 176 -8.91 11.94 2.49
C LYS A 176 -8.24 11.52 1.19
N VAL A 177 -7.30 10.59 1.28
CA VAL A 177 -6.57 10.04 0.14
C VAL A 177 -6.79 8.54 0.10
N ASN A 178 -7.25 8.03 -1.04
CA ASN A 178 -7.27 6.59 -1.29
C ASN A 178 -5.83 6.10 -1.51
N VAL A 179 -5.37 5.18 -0.67
CA VAL A 179 -3.97 4.73 -0.65
C VAL A 179 -3.61 3.92 -1.89
N GLU A 180 -4.50 3.02 -2.32
CA GLU A 180 -4.26 2.12 -3.45
C GLU A 180 -4.28 2.89 -4.78
N GLU A 181 -5.27 3.77 -4.97
CA GLU A 181 -5.39 4.58 -6.17
C GLU A 181 -4.47 5.80 -6.17
N ARG A 182 -3.90 6.17 -5.02
CA ARG A 182 -3.11 7.39 -4.79
C ARG A 182 -3.85 8.66 -5.22
N LYS A 183 -5.15 8.74 -4.88
CA LYS A 183 -6.05 9.81 -5.34
C LYS A 183 -6.78 10.48 -4.20
N PHE A 184 -7.12 11.76 -4.41
CA PHE A 184 -8.07 12.49 -3.60
C PHE A 184 -9.41 11.74 -3.53
N ALA A 185 -9.86 11.45 -2.31
CA ALA A 185 -11.14 10.80 -2.03
C ALA A 185 -12.18 11.75 -1.42
N GLY A 186 -11.75 12.90 -0.88
CA GLY A 186 -12.64 13.89 -0.29
C GLY A 186 -11.91 14.84 0.67
N ARG A 187 -12.65 15.78 1.24
CA ARG A 187 -12.19 16.52 2.43
C ARG A 187 -12.36 15.64 3.67
N ALA A 188 -11.45 15.77 4.64
CA ALA A 188 -11.50 15.05 5.90
C ALA A 188 -12.73 15.47 6.72
#